data_AF-A0A972XVU2-F1
#
_entry.id   AF-A0A972XVU2-F1
#
_cell.length_a   1.000
_cell.length_b   1.000
_cell.length_c   1.000
_cell.angle_alpha   90.00
_cell.angle_beta   90.00
_cell.angle_gamma   90.00
#
_symmetry.space_group_name_H-M   'P 1'
#
loop_
_entity.id
_entity.type
_entity.pdbx_description
1 polymer ?
#
loop_
_entity_poly.entity_id
_entity_poly.type
_entity_poly.pdbx_seq_one_letter_code
_entity_poly.pdbx_strand_id
1 'polypeptide(L)'
;MRNIRCILFTSSAIVGFVLQIVVVLALTSEKVSPFLDQLNSTERKMFETWYLAQIAHKGALTTYWKRIERLRQHRRNKKKIRQVLTNQDYVINFPPKYNGPKLNTKLLHNWYAFKRKSKKPRKFHKDNLPDMSDYLRSAKRHYNFVPERIHEHEYKRRYAIEALSYGLTKDQVVRIFALETGGNGTADMQA
;
A
#
# COMPACT_ATOMS: atom_id res chain seq x y z
N MET A 1 15.68 5.08 -64.23
CA MET A 1 16.36 6.05 -63.32
C MET A 1 15.37 7.15 -62.96
N ARG A 2 15.40 7.59 -61.69
CA ARG A 2 14.62 8.67 -61.02
C ARG A 2 13.21 8.26 -60.57
N ASN A 3 12.72 8.53 -59.36
CA ASN A 3 13.28 8.83 -58.03
C ASN A 3 12.06 8.74 -57.08
N ILE A 4 11.95 7.69 -56.26
CA ILE A 4 10.90 7.60 -55.23
C ILE A 4 11.38 8.42 -54.02
N ARG A 5 10.88 9.65 -53.89
CA ARG A 5 11.02 10.43 -52.65
C ARG A 5 10.04 9.85 -51.63
N CYS A 6 10.56 8.98 -50.75
CA CYS A 6 9.89 8.60 -49.50
C CYS A 6 9.72 9.85 -48.63
N ILE A 7 8.48 10.31 -48.49
CA ILE A 7 8.11 11.39 -47.59
C ILE A 7 8.14 10.83 -46.17
N LEU A 8 9.29 10.95 -45.51
CA LEU A 8 9.46 10.80 -44.06
C LEU A 8 8.89 12.05 -43.36
N PHE A 9 7.58 12.22 -43.37
CA PHE A 9 6.90 13.18 -42.50
C PHE A 9 5.63 12.51 -41.99
N THR A 10 5.52 12.35 -40.66
CA THR A 10 4.27 12.29 -39.85
C THR A 10 4.38 11.47 -38.56
N SER A 11 5.55 10.98 -38.11
CA SER A 11 5.60 10.26 -36.82
C SER A 11 5.42 11.20 -35.60
N SER A 12 5.94 12.44 -35.66
CA SER A 12 5.91 13.37 -34.52
C SER A 12 4.51 13.97 -34.23
N ALA A 13 3.74 14.26 -35.28
CA ALA A 13 2.40 14.84 -35.15
C ALA A 13 1.39 13.88 -34.49
N ILE A 14 1.50 12.59 -34.81
CA ILE A 14 0.62 11.54 -34.25
C ILE A 14 0.87 11.37 -32.75
N VAL A 15 2.13 11.42 -32.30
CA VAL A 15 2.49 11.31 -30.88
C VAL A 15 1.98 12.53 -30.09
N GLY A 16 2.10 13.74 -30.66
CA GLY A 16 1.56 14.96 -30.05
C GLY A 16 0.04 14.92 -29.87
N PHE A 17 -0.68 14.43 -30.88
CA PHE A 17 -2.15 14.32 -30.85
C PHE A 17 -2.64 13.27 -29.83
N VAL A 18 -1.99 12.11 -29.76
CA VAL A 18 -2.33 11.05 -28.79
C VAL A 18 -2.08 11.52 -27.35
N LEU A 19 -0.99 12.26 -27.10
CA LEU A 19 -0.70 12.81 -25.78
C LEU A 19 -1.76 13.82 -25.34
N GLN A 20 -2.21 14.69 -26.24
CA GLN A 20 -3.29 15.64 -25.97
C GLN A 20 -4.62 14.94 -25.64
N ILE A 21 -4.97 13.88 -26.39
CA ILE A 21 -6.19 13.10 -26.11
C ILE A 21 -6.13 12.47 -24.71
N VAL A 22 -4.99 11.87 -24.31
CA VAL A 22 -4.84 11.24 -23.00
C VAL A 22 -4.95 12.26 -21.86
N VAL A 23 -4.39 13.45 -22.04
CA VAL A 23 -4.49 14.56 -21.08
C VAL A 23 -5.94 15.00 -20.91
N VAL A 24 -6.66 15.22 -22.01
CA VAL A 24 -8.08 15.60 -21.98
C VAL A 24 -8.91 14.52 -21.30
N LEU A 25 -8.74 13.26 -21.68
CA LEU A 25 -9.48 12.13 -21.11
C LEU A 25 -9.26 11.96 -19.59
N ALA A 26 -8.04 12.26 -19.11
CA ALA A 26 -7.72 12.18 -17.70
C ALA A 26 -8.40 13.28 -16.87
N LEU A 27 -8.55 14.48 -17.44
CA LEU A 27 -9.17 15.64 -16.79
C LEU A 27 -10.70 15.63 -16.91
N THR A 28 -11.25 15.07 -17.99
CA THR A 28 -12.70 14.92 -18.22
C THR A 28 -13.27 13.64 -17.61
N SER A 29 -12.45 12.87 -16.89
CA SER A 29 -12.91 11.68 -16.17
C SER A 29 -14.01 12.05 -15.18
N GLU A 30 -15.09 11.28 -15.16
CA GLU A 30 -16.23 11.40 -14.21
C GLU A 30 -15.79 11.46 -12.73
N LYS A 31 -14.59 10.94 -12.41
CA LYS A 31 -14.01 10.96 -11.06
C LYS A 31 -13.30 12.27 -10.71
N VAL A 32 -13.00 13.11 -11.69
CA VAL A 32 -12.16 14.31 -11.55
C VAL A 32 -12.95 15.56 -11.93
N SER A 33 -13.76 15.50 -13.00
CA SER A 33 -14.54 16.65 -13.48
C SER A 33 -15.42 17.30 -12.40
N PRO A 34 -16.16 16.56 -11.53
CA PRO A 34 -17.00 17.22 -10.53
C PRO A 34 -16.20 17.93 -9.44
N PHE A 35 -14.92 17.59 -9.28
CA PHE A 35 -14.02 18.31 -8.37
C PHE A 35 -13.49 19.58 -9.03
N LEU A 36 -13.16 19.53 -10.34
CA LEU A 36 -12.70 20.72 -11.08
C LEU A 36 -13.77 21.81 -11.15
N ASP A 37 -15.04 21.43 -11.23
CA ASP A 37 -16.17 22.37 -11.28
C ASP A 37 -16.39 23.12 -9.95
N GLN A 38 -15.85 22.61 -8.83
CA GLN A 38 -15.91 23.26 -7.51
C GLN A 38 -14.78 24.28 -7.29
N LEU A 39 -13.80 24.34 -8.19
CA LEU A 39 -12.60 25.17 -8.03
C LEU A 39 -12.75 26.49 -8.81
N ASN A 40 -12.12 27.54 -8.28
CA ASN A 40 -11.95 28.77 -9.04
C ASN A 40 -10.93 28.57 -10.19
N SER A 41 -10.83 29.55 -11.09
CA SER A 41 -10.00 29.43 -12.30
C SER A 41 -8.50 29.25 -12.02
N THR A 42 -7.98 29.84 -10.93
CA THR A 42 -6.57 29.74 -10.54
C THR A 42 -6.25 28.41 -9.88
N GLU A 43 -7.06 27.98 -8.91
CA GLU A 43 -6.97 26.68 -8.24
C GLU A 43 -7.12 25.54 -9.23
N ARG A 44 -8.02 25.68 -10.21
CA ARG A 44 -8.20 24.71 -11.29
C ARG A 44 -6.93 24.49 -12.09
N LYS A 45 -6.27 25.56 -12.56
CA LYS A 45 -4.99 25.45 -13.30
C LYS A 45 -3.88 24.83 -12.44
N MET A 46 -3.79 25.20 -11.16
CA MET A 46 -2.83 24.61 -10.23
C MET A 46 -3.08 23.12 -10.03
N PHE A 47 -4.35 22.73 -9.90
CA PHE A 47 -4.72 21.33 -9.73
C PHE A 47 -4.49 20.52 -11.01
N GLU A 48 -4.85 21.03 -12.18
CA GLU A 48 -4.64 20.36 -13.48
C GLU A 48 -3.15 20.08 -13.71
N THR A 49 -2.28 21.07 -13.53
CA THR A 49 -0.83 20.92 -13.69
C THR A 49 -0.24 19.89 -12.70
N TRP A 50 -0.65 19.95 -11.43
CA TRP A 50 -0.28 18.95 -10.43
C TRP A 50 -0.79 17.55 -10.76
N TYR A 51 -2.06 17.42 -11.16
CA TYR A 51 -2.72 16.14 -11.41
C TYR A 51 -2.12 15.42 -12.61
N LEU A 52 -1.83 16.14 -13.69
CA LEU A 52 -1.12 15.58 -14.86
C LEU A 52 0.28 15.11 -14.49
N ALA A 53 1.04 15.91 -13.73
CA ALA A 53 2.36 15.50 -13.24
C ALA A 53 2.28 14.25 -12.34
N GLN A 54 1.24 14.14 -11.50
CA GLN A 54 0.97 12.97 -10.68
C GLN A 54 0.63 11.73 -11.50
N ILE A 55 -0.15 11.87 -12.58
CA ILE A 55 -0.46 10.75 -13.49
C ILE A 55 0.82 10.26 -14.16
N ALA A 56 1.62 11.17 -14.72
CA ALA A 56 2.88 10.83 -15.37
C ALA A 56 3.83 10.10 -14.41
N HIS A 57 3.98 10.62 -13.17
CA HIS A 57 4.81 9.99 -12.15
C HIS A 57 4.31 8.60 -11.74
N LYS A 58 2.98 8.43 -11.58
CA LYS A 58 2.39 7.10 -11.32
C LYS A 58 2.62 6.13 -12.48
N GLY A 59 2.57 6.61 -13.71
CA GLY A 59 2.93 5.85 -14.90
C GLY A 59 4.38 5.35 -14.82
N ALA A 60 5.32 6.26 -14.53
CA ALA A 60 6.73 5.93 -14.36
C ALA A 60 7.01 4.96 -13.19
N LEU A 61 6.29 5.10 -12.06
CA LEU A 61 6.36 4.15 -10.96
C LEU A 61 5.84 2.77 -11.38
N THR A 62 4.72 2.73 -12.12
CA THR A 62 4.14 1.47 -12.60
C THR A 62 5.09 0.73 -13.52
N THR A 63 5.75 1.43 -14.44
CA THR A 63 6.75 0.82 -15.34
C THR A 63 7.98 0.32 -14.55
N TYR A 64 8.46 1.09 -13.58
CA TYR A 64 9.54 0.69 -12.68
C TYR A 64 9.19 -0.61 -11.90
N TRP A 65 8.03 -0.67 -11.27
CA TRP A 65 7.61 -1.85 -10.51
C TRP A 65 7.38 -3.07 -11.41
N LYS A 66 6.81 -2.89 -12.60
CA LYS A 66 6.69 -3.96 -13.59
C LYS A 66 8.06 -4.52 -14.00
N ARG A 67 9.08 -3.66 -14.14
CA ARG A 67 10.45 -4.09 -14.40
C ARG A 67 11.00 -4.94 -13.25
N ILE A 68 10.82 -4.50 -12.01
CA ILE A 68 11.25 -5.28 -10.83
C ILE A 68 10.60 -6.65 -10.80
N GLU A 69 9.29 -6.73 -11.07
CA GLU A 69 8.57 -8.00 -11.03
C GLU A 69 9.06 -8.96 -12.13
N ARG A 70 9.31 -8.46 -13.34
CA ARG A 70 9.94 -9.25 -14.41
C ARG A 70 11.31 -9.77 -14.01
N LEU A 71 12.16 -8.93 -13.41
CA LEU A 71 13.48 -9.37 -12.95
C LEU A 71 13.39 -10.38 -11.80
N ARG A 72 12.40 -10.26 -10.90
CA ARG A 72 12.12 -11.27 -9.88
C ARG A 72 11.78 -12.62 -10.49
N GLN A 73 10.88 -12.64 -11.48
CA GLN A 73 10.51 -13.86 -12.20
C GLN A 73 11.73 -14.46 -12.93
N HIS A 74 12.51 -13.63 -13.62
CA HIS A 74 13.74 -14.05 -14.29
C HIS A 74 14.74 -14.72 -13.34
N ARG A 75 14.98 -14.11 -12.17
CA ARG A 75 15.83 -14.71 -11.13
C ARG A 75 15.31 -16.04 -10.61
N ARG A 76 14.00 -16.19 -10.43
CA ARG A 76 13.39 -17.47 -10.03
C ARG A 76 13.66 -18.55 -11.08
N ASN A 77 13.52 -18.23 -12.36
CA ASN A 77 13.78 -19.16 -13.45
C ASN A 77 15.26 -19.56 -13.53
N LYS A 78 16.18 -18.59 -13.43
CA LYS A 78 17.63 -18.86 -13.37
C LYS A 78 18.01 -19.77 -12.19
N LYS A 79 17.47 -19.49 -11.00
CA LYS A 79 17.69 -20.34 -9.80
C LYS A 79 17.20 -21.76 -10.02
N LYS A 80 16.05 -21.95 -10.69
CA LYS A 80 15.51 -23.28 -11.01
C LYS A 80 16.47 -24.09 -11.88
N ILE A 81 17.18 -23.44 -12.81
CA ILE A 81 18.14 -24.07 -13.74
C ILE A 81 19.59 -23.98 -13.18
N ARG A 82 19.76 -23.58 -11.91
CA ARG A 82 21.07 -23.39 -11.24
C ARG A 82 22.04 -22.46 -12.00
N GLN A 83 21.51 -21.51 -12.77
CA GLN A 83 22.33 -20.49 -13.42
C GLN A 83 22.78 -19.43 -12.41
N VAL A 84 24.00 -18.91 -12.59
CA VAL A 84 24.56 -17.84 -11.75
C VAL A 84 23.79 -16.54 -11.97
N LEU A 85 23.51 -15.84 -10.87
CA LEU A 85 22.88 -14.51 -10.90
C LEU A 85 23.96 -13.44 -10.95
N THR A 86 23.75 -12.42 -11.79
CA THR A 86 24.67 -11.29 -11.93
C THR A 86 23.99 -9.98 -11.55
N ASN A 87 24.74 -8.88 -11.48
CA ASN A 87 24.21 -7.54 -11.18
C ASN A 87 23.08 -7.11 -12.14
N GLN A 88 23.10 -7.59 -13.39
CA GLN A 88 22.08 -7.29 -14.40
C GLN A 88 20.71 -7.90 -14.06
N ASP A 89 20.69 -8.94 -13.23
CA ASP A 89 19.45 -9.56 -12.78
C ASP A 89 18.75 -8.73 -11.69
N TYR A 90 19.37 -7.65 -11.19
CA TYR A 90 18.86 -6.78 -10.15
C TYR A 90 18.65 -5.36 -10.65
N VAL A 91 17.88 -4.58 -9.88
CA VAL A 91 17.72 -3.14 -10.11
C VAL A 91 18.57 -2.42 -9.09
N ILE A 92 19.57 -1.67 -9.56
CA ILE A 92 20.49 -0.89 -8.71
C ILE A 92 19.92 0.51 -8.43
N ASN A 93 19.09 1.03 -9.34
CA ASN A 93 18.57 2.39 -9.24
C ASN A 93 17.29 2.46 -8.40
N PHE A 94 17.16 3.54 -7.64
CA PHE A 94 15.96 3.84 -6.88
C PHE A 94 14.74 4.12 -7.79
N PRO A 95 13.50 3.96 -7.25
CA PRO A 95 12.30 4.37 -7.96
C PRO A 95 12.33 5.86 -8.32
N PRO A 96 11.66 6.27 -9.41
CA PRO A 96 11.62 7.66 -9.83
C PRO A 96 11.03 8.55 -8.72
N LYS A 97 11.74 9.61 -8.35
CA LYS A 97 11.27 10.63 -7.40
C LYS A 97 10.25 11.55 -8.08
N TYR A 98 9.31 12.07 -7.30
CA TYR A 98 8.34 13.04 -7.80
C TYR A 98 8.98 14.42 -7.90
N ASN A 99 9.06 14.95 -9.11
CA ASN A 99 9.63 16.28 -9.41
C ASN A 99 8.59 17.26 -9.97
N GLY A 100 7.29 16.93 -9.84
CA GLY A 100 6.21 17.80 -10.30
C GLY A 100 5.93 18.96 -9.35
N PRO A 101 5.04 19.90 -9.74
CA PRO A 101 4.64 21.01 -8.89
C PRO A 101 4.01 20.49 -7.60
N LYS A 102 4.12 21.22 -6.50
CA LYS A 102 3.45 20.89 -5.24
C LYS A 102 2.08 21.56 -5.20
N LEU A 103 1.05 20.81 -4.78
CA LEU A 103 -0.30 21.36 -4.58
C LEU A 103 -0.38 22.03 -3.20
N ASN A 104 -1.13 23.13 -3.11
CA ASN A 104 -1.44 23.78 -1.83
C ASN A 104 -2.07 22.78 -0.84
N THR A 105 -1.68 22.83 0.44
CA THR A 105 -2.15 21.93 1.50
C THR A 105 -3.67 21.91 1.63
N LYS A 106 -4.33 23.08 1.55
CA LYS A 106 -5.80 23.20 1.60
C LYS A 106 -6.48 22.47 0.44
N LEU A 107 -5.99 22.69 -0.79
CA LEU A 107 -6.52 22.04 -1.99
C LEU A 107 -6.28 20.53 -1.97
N LEU A 108 -5.10 20.10 -1.52
CA LEU A 108 -4.77 18.69 -1.38
C LEU A 108 -5.71 18.00 -0.38
N HIS A 109 -5.97 18.63 0.76
CA HIS A 109 -6.94 18.15 1.74
C HIS A 109 -8.34 18.00 1.13
N ASN A 110 -8.83 19.03 0.44
CA ASN A 110 -10.14 19.01 -0.21
C ASN A 110 -10.26 17.90 -1.25
N TRP A 111 -9.20 17.69 -2.05
CA TRP A 111 -9.15 16.60 -3.02
C TRP A 111 -9.25 15.22 -2.37
N TYR A 112 -8.52 14.97 -1.28
CA TYR A 112 -8.62 13.70 -0.55
C TYR A 112 -9.98 13.52 0.12
N ALA A 113 -10.57 14.59 0.65
CA ALA A 113 -11.92 14.57 1.20
C ALA A 113 -12.97 14.23 0.12
N PHE A 114 -12.88 14.84 -1.06
CA PHE A 114 -13.72 14.54 -2.22
C PHE A 114 -13.58 13.07 -2.63
N LYS A 115 -12.34 12.56 -2.75
CA LYS A 115 -12.08 11.15 -3.06
C LYS A 115 -12.62 10.16 -2.03
N ARG A 116 -12.65 10.55 -0.75
CA ARG A 116 -13.21 9.71 0.31
C ARG A 116 -14.73 9.64 0.18
N LYS A 117 -15.40 10.77 -0.10
CA LYS A 117 -16.85 10.82 -0.34
C LYS A 117 -17.28 10.04 -1.59
N SER A 118 -16.48 10.07 -2.65
CA SER A 118 -16.80 9.36 -3.90
C SER A 118 -16.57 7.85 -3.84
N LYS A 119 -15.84 7.34 -2.83
CA LYS A 119 -15.73 5.90 -2.58
C LYS A 119 -17.00 5.41 -1.89
N LYS A 120 -17.76 4.54 -2.56
CA LYS A 120 -18.81 3.75 -1.90
C LYS A 120 -18.18 3.01 -0.70
N PRO A 121 -18.82 2.97 0.47
CA PRO A 121 -18.32 2.15 1.58
C PRO A 121 -18.16 0.73 1.05
N ARG A 122 -16.98 0.16 1.23
CA ARG A 122 -16.79 -1.27 0.93
C ARG A 122 -17.74 -2.01 1.87
N LYS A 123 -18.71 -2.73 1.31
CA LYS A 123 -19.48 -3.72 2.07
C LYS A 123 -18.45 -4.73 2.58
N PHE A 124 -18.04 -4.60 3.83
CA PHE A 124 -17.20 -5.59 4.46
C PHE A 124 -18.12 -6.77 4.74
N HIS A 125 -18.00 -7.84 3.95
CA HIS A 125 -18.67 -9.10 4.26
C HIS A 125 -18.00 -9.66 5.52
N LYS A 126 -18.51 -9.27 6.70
CA LYS A 126 -18.07 -9.83 7.99
C LYS A 126 -18.30 -11.34 8.04
N ASP A 127 -19.23 -11.82 7.22
CA ASP A 127 -19.78 -13.18 7.23
C ASP A 127 -18.73 -14.29 7.04
N ASN A 128 -17.50 -13.96 6.57
CA ASN A 128 -16.45 -14.95 6.30
C ASN A 128 -15.16 -14.75 7.13
N LEU A 129 -15.13 -13.85 8.11
CA LEU A 129 -13.97 -13.78 9.01
C LEU A 129 -14.19 -14.71 10.20
N PRO A 130 -13.24 -15.62 10.50
CA PRO A 130 -13.28 -16.41 11.73
C PRO A 130 -13.31 -15.49 12.94
N ASP A 131 -14.21 -15.77 13.88
CA ASP A 131 -14.26 -15.10 15.17
C ASP A 131 -13.44 -15.88 16.22
N MET A 132 -13.23 -15.29 17.40
CA MET A 132 -12.58 -15.95 18.55
C MET A 132 -13.17 -17.34 18.84
N SER A 133 -14.48 -17.50 18.65
CA SER A 133 -15.16 -18.79 18.80
C SER A 133 -14.67 -19.87 17.83
N ASP A 134 -14.35 -19.52 16.58
CA ASP A 134 -13.80 -20.45 15.59
C ASP A 134 -12.37 -20.85 15.92
N TYR A 135 -11.57 -19.91 16.42
CA TYR A 135 -10.22 -20.19 16.91
C TYR A 135 -10.24 -21.14 18.12
N LEU A 136 -11.11 -20.91 19.10
CA LEU A 136 -11.26 -21.80 20.26
C LEU A 136 -11.76 -23.19 19.85
N ARG A 137 -12.71 -23.26 18.90
CA ARG A 137 -13.19 -24.54 18.36
C ARG A 137 -12.07 -25.30 17.66
N SER A 138 -11.25 -24.61 16.88
CA SER A 138 -10.08 -25.17 16.20
C SER A 138 -9.03 -25.68 17.21
N ALA A 139 -8.72 -24.88 18.24
CA ALA A 139 -7.76 -25.25 19.28
C ALA A 139 -8.19 -26.51 20.05
N LYS A 140 -9.48 -26.60 20.39
CA LYS A 140 -10.05 -27.82 21.00
C LYS A 140 -9.96 -29.02 20.05
N ARG A 141 -10.29 -28.84 18.76
CA ARG A 141 -10.28 -29.93 17.77
C ARG A 141 -8.88 -30.50 17.52
N HIS A 142 -7.87 -29.64 17.38
CA HIS A 142 -6.54 -30.05 16.94
C HIS A 142 -5.55 -30.29 18.09
N TYR A 143 -5.75 -29.64 19.24
CA TYR A 143 -4.82 -29.70 20.36
C TYR A 143 -5.48 -30.13 21.67
N ASN A 144 -6.78 -30.43 21.67
CA ASN A 144 -7.58 -30.65 22.87
C ASN A 144 -7.42 -29.52 23.91
N PHE A 145 -7.08 -28.31 23.44
CA PHE A 145 -6.82 -27.15 24.28
C PHE A 145 -8.11 -26.38 24.53
N VAL A 146 -8.42 -26.14 25.80
CA VAL A 146 -9.52 -25.28 26.25
C VAL A 146 -8.96 -24.35 27.32
N PRO A 147 -8.90 -23.03 27.06
CA PRO A 147 -8.39 -22.10 28.06
C PRO A 147 -9.36 -21.98 29.23
N GLU A 148 -8.82 -21.96 30.45
CA GLU A 148 -9.57 -21.64 31.65
C GLU A 148 -9.96 -20.15 31.62
N ARG A 149 -11.24 -19.84 31.85
CA ARG A 149 -11.73 -18.46 31.92
C ARG A 149 -11.64 -17.97 33.35
N ILE A 150 -10.57 -17.25 33.65
CA ILE A 150 -10.33 -16.60 34.94
C ILE A 150 -10.29 -15.09 34.78
N HIS A 151 -10.53 -14.37 35.87
CA HIS A 151 -10.41 -12.91 35.88
C HIS A 151 -8.94 -12.49 35.67
N GLU A 152 -8.74 -11.32 35.07
CA GLU A 152 -7.40 -10.82 34.73
C GLU A 152 -6.46 -10.71 35.94
N HIS A 153 -6.97 -10.33 37.10
CA HIS A 153 -6.17 -10.25 38.34
C HIS A 153 -5.61 -11.62 38.74
N GLU A 154 -6.42 -12.67 38.59
CA GLU A 154 -6.04 -14.03 38.91
C GLU A 154 -5.06 -14.57 37.87
N TYR A 155 -5.28 -14.26 36.59
CA TYR A 155 -4.36 -14.59 35.51
C TYR A 155 -2.96 -14.02 35.77
N LYS A 156 -2.85 -12.71 36.07
CA LYS A 156 -1.56 -12.06 36.38
C LYS A 156 -0.89 -12.68 37.60
N ARG A 157 -1.67 -13.03 38.62
CA ARG A 157 -1.16 -13.70 39.83
C ARG A 157 -0.61 -15.10 39.50
N ARG A 158 -1.36 -15.93 38.78
CA ARG A 158 -0.92 -17.28 38.38
C ARG A 158 0.31 -17.22 37.48
N TYR A 159 0.32 -16.30 36.51
CA TYR A 159 1.48 -16.04 35.64
C TYR A 159 2.73 -15.71 36.46
N ALA A 160 2.62 -14.80 37.43
CA ALA A 160 3.77 -14.42 38.27
C ALA A 160 4.25 -15.59 39.15
N ILE A 161 3.34 -16.36 39.74
CA ILE A 161 3.68 -17.53 40.56
C ILE A 161 4.42 -18.57 39.71
N GLU A 162 3.92 -18.86 38.51
CA GLU A 162 4.55 -19.83 37.61
C GLU A 162 5.91 -19.34 37.13
N ALA A 163 6.04 -18.07 36.75
CA ALA A 163 7.31 -17.52 36.31
C ALA A 163 8.38 -17.55 37.42
N LEU A 164 7.98 -17.28 38.67
CA LEU A 164 8.85 -17.40 39.84
C LEU A 164 9.28 -18.85 40.12
N SER A 165 8.40 -19.84 39.87
CA SER A 165 8.73 -21.26 40.08
C SER A 165 9.85 -21.74 39.14
N TYR A 166 9.94 -21.14 37.95
CA TYR A 166 11.03 -21.34 36.99
C TYR A 166 12.30 -20.51 37.27
N GLY A 167 12.35 -19.79 38.40
CA GLY A 167 13.54 -19.05 38.83
C GLY A 167 13.70 -17.66 38.19
N LEU A 168 12.67 -17.12 37.53
CA LEU A 168 12.71 -15.76 37.02
C LEU A 168 12.62 -14.77 38.19
N THR A 169 13.38 -13.68 38.13
CA THR A 169 13.26 -12.60 39.11
C THR A 169 12.03 -11.75 38.82
N LYS A 170 11.48 -11.08 39.83
CA LYS A 170 10.34 -10.16 39.68
C LYS A 170 10.52 -9.19 38.50
N ASP A 171 11.71 -8.61 38.36
CA ASP A 171 12.01 -7.67 37.29
C ASP A 171 11.99 -8.32 35.91
N GLN A 172 12.46 -9.57 35.79
CA GLN A 172 12.37 -10.32 34.54
C GLN A 172 10.91 -10.62 34.18
N VAL A 173 10.11 -11.07 35.14
CA VAL A 173 8.68 -11.38 34.93
C VAL A 173 7.93 -10.14 34.44
N VAL A 174 8.14 -8.98 35.06
CA VAL A 174 7.48 -7.72 34.64
C VAL A 174 7.92 -7.31 33.22
N ARG A 175 9.20 -7.46 32.88
CA ARG A 175 9.70 -7.15 31.53
C ARG A 175 9.16 -8.08 30.46
N ILE A 176 9.08 -9.39 30.74
CA ILE A 176 8.53 -10.39 29.83
C ILE A 176 7.03 -10.14 29.64
N PHE A 177 6.29 -9.95 30.73
CA PHE A 177 4.87 -9.65 30.66
C PHE A 177 4.62 -8.38 29.83
N ALA A 178 5.37 -7.30 30.09
CA ALA A 178 5.28 -6.07 29.31
C ALA A 178 5.60 -6.31 27.82
N LEU A 179 6.62 -7.11 27.50
CA LEU A 179 6.97 -7.44 26.12
C LEU A 179 5.83 -8.22 25.42
N GLU A 180 5.30 -9.26 26.07
CA GLU A 180 4.22 -10.12 25.56
C GLU A 180 2.94 -9.34 25.32
N THR A 181 2.64 -8.36 26.18
CA THR A 181 1.43 -7.53 26.07
C THR A 181 1.65 -6.22 25.31
N GLY A 182 2.80 -6.01 24.65
CA GLY A 182 3.00 -4.88 23.72
C GLY A 182 3.62 -3.59 24.31
N GLY A 183 4.22 -3.66 25.48
CA GLY A 183 5.33 -2.78 25.88
C GLY A 183 4.99 -1.41 26.47
N ASN A 184 3.71 -1.06 26.68
CA ASN A 184 3.37 0.17 27.42
C ASN A 184 2.08 -0.04 28.23
N GLY A 185 2.26 -0.44 29.50
CA GLY A 185 1.17 -0.74 30.42
C GLY A 185 0.45 0.52 30.92
N THR A 186 -0.42 1.10 30.10
CA THR A 186 -1.49 1.98 30.58
C THR A 186 -2.85 1.33 30.32
N ALA A 187 -3.31 0.64 31.36
CA ALA A 187 -4.68 0.42 31.85
C ALA A 187 -5.87 0.09 30.92
N ASP A 188 -5.77 0.09 29.58
CA ASP A 188 -6.95 -0.12 28.73
C ASP A 188 -6.64 -0.72 27.33
N MET A 189 -7.39 -1.78 27.00
CA MET A 189 -7.99 -2.05 25.69
C MET A 189 -7.12 -2.43 24.48
N GLN A 190 -6.91 -3.74 24.31
CA GLN A 190 -7.01 -4.37 22.98
C GLN A 190 -8.47 -4.74 22.64
N ALA A 191 -9.43 -3.87 22.98
CA ALA A 191 -10.84 -3.98 22.63
C ALA A 191 -11.28 -2.75 21.83
#